data_AF-A0A3C2C0Z5-F1
#
_entry.id   AF-A0A3C2C0Z5-F1
#
_cell.length_a   1.000
_cell.length_b   1.000
_cell.length_c   1.000
_cell.angle_alpha   90.00
_cell.angle_beta   90.00
_cell.angle_gamma   90.00
#
_symmetry.space_group_name_H-M   'P 1'
#
loop_
_entity.id
_entity.type
_entity.pdbx_description
1 polymer ?
#
loop_
_entity_poly.entity_id
_entity_poly.type
_entity_poly.pdbx_seq_one_letter_code
_entity_poly.pdbx_strand_id
1 'polypeptide(L)'
;MQAALGIRLEQSPGNLPASVSGAEVITITVGANDVGTTGILLACLPDPTSPQCGGALAGAQAKLTDGTLASSLATMVGAIRYQAPNAKIVLTGYPRLFAP
;
A
#
# COMPACT_ATOMS: atom_id res chain seq x y z
N MET A 1 8.21 14.54 -11.13
CA MET A 1 7.30 13.42 -10.82
C MET A 1 8.11 12.36 -10.09
N GLN A 2 7.77 12.05 -8.84
CA GLN A 2 8.41 10.98 -8.07
C GLN A 2 7.38 9.88 -7.81
N ALA A 3 7.73 8.67 -8.20
CA ALA A 3 6.96 7.46 -7.94
C ALA A 3 7.74 6.63 -6.93
N ALA A 4 7.14 6.39 -5.77
CA ALA A 4 7.61 5.38 -4.81
C ALA A 4 6.72 4.14 -4.99
N LEU A 5 7.27 3.09 -5.61
CA LEU A 5 6.62 1.78 -5.65
C LEU A 5 7.16 0.90 -4.52
N GLY A 6 6.26 0.28 -3.75
CA GLY A 6 6.59 -0.91 -2.95
C GLY A 6 7.13 -0.66 -1.53
N ILE A 7 6.88 0.50 -0.92
CA ILE A 7 7.29 0.77 0.47
C ILE A 7 6.22 0.24 1.44
N ARG A 8 6.62 -0.46 2.51
CA ARG A 8 5.72 -0.79 3.65
C ARG A 8 5.40 0.48 4.42
N LEU A 9 4.17 0.70 4.85
CA LEU A 9 3.78 1.96 5.49
C LEU A 9 4.55 2.23 6.79
N GLU A 10 4.95 1.16 7.49
CA GLU A 10 5.80 1.23 8.68
C GLU A 10 7.23 1.75 8.40
N GLN A 11 7.70 1.69 7.16
CA GLN A 11 9.01 2.24 6.76
C GLN A 11 8.93 3.73 6.40
N SER A 12 7.72 4.32 6.32
CA SER A 12 7.51 5.70 5.92
C SER A 12 7.60 6.80 7.00
N PRO A 13 7.53 6.57 8.35
CA PRO A 13 7.47 7.69 9.28
C PRO A 13 8.80 8.44 9.51
N GLY A 14 9.92 8.00 8.93
CA GLY A 14 11.24 8.52 9.31
C GLY A 14 12.25 8.81 8.19
N ASN A 15 11.98 8.45 6.93
CA ASN A 15 12.96 8.61 5.84
C ASN A 15 12.29 8.83 4.48
N LEU A 16 11.39 9.83 4.39
CA LEU A 16 10.98 10.33 3.09
C LEU A 16 12.21 10.91 2.37
N PRO A 17 12.46 10.55 1.09
CA PRO A 17 13.62 11.06 0.36
C PRO A 17 13.55 12.58 0.25
N ALA A 18 14.71 13.24 0.30
CA ALA A 18 14.80 14.71 0.23
C ALA A 18 14.09 15.31 -0.99
N SER A 19 13.95 14.53 -2.06
CA SER A 19 13.24 14.90 -3.28
C SER A 19 11.75 15.20 -3.05
N VAL A 20 11.13 14.72 -1.96
CA VAL A 20 9.75 15.08 -1.59
C VAL A 20 9.63 16.58 -1.31
N SER A 21 10.68 17.21 -0.78
CA SER A 21 10.74 18.66 -0.59
C SER A 21 10.84 19.37 -1.94
N GLY A 22 9.83 20.18 -2.27
CA GLY A 22 9.74 20.90 -3.56
C GLY A 22 8.96 20.17 -4.67
N ALA A 23 8.38 19.00 -4.41
CA ALA A 23 7.53 18.33 -5.37
C ALA A 23 6.17 19.04 -5.53
N GLU A 24 5.76 19.30 -6.78
CA GLU A 24 4.40 19.80 -7.08
C GLU A 24 3.36 18.67 -7.11
N VAL A 25 3.77 17.47 -7.55
CA VAL A 25 2.91 16.28 -7.63
C VAL A 25 3.68 15.05 -7.13
N ILE A 26 3.06 14.33 -6.20
CA ILE A 26 3.55 13.09 -5.61
C ILE A 26 2.53 11.99 -5.94
N THR A 27 2.98 10.91 -6.56
CA THR A 27 2.12 9.75 -6.92
C THR A 27 2.60 8.52 -6.17
N ILE A 28 1.67 7.82 -5.51
CA ILE A 28 2.00 6.76 -4.56
C ILE A 28 1.11 5.54 -4.77
N THR A 29 1.74 4.37 -4.87
CA THR A 29 1.10 3.04 -4.81
C THR A 29 1.70 2.26 -3.63
N VAL A 30 0.92 2.05 -2.58
CA VAL A 30 1.34 1.41 -1.31
C VAL A 30 0.25 0.48 -0.79
N GLY A 31 0.50 -0.30 0.26
CA GLY A 31 -0.50 -1.14 0.92
C GLY A 31 -0.49 -2.62 0.53
N ALA A 32 0.00 -3.00 -0.66
CA ALA A 32 0.06 -4.43 -1.07
C ALA A 32 0.97 -5.26 -0.15
N ASN A 33 2.12 -4.69 0.26
CA ASN A 33 3.02 -5.37 1.17
C ASN A 33 2.42 -5.51 2.57
N ASP A 34 1.72 -4.47 3.04
CA ASP A 34 1.08 -4.42 4.36
C ASP A 34 -0.01 -5.49 4.50
N VAL A 35 -0.81 -5.70 3.44
CA VAL A 35 -1.82 -6.77 3.40
C VAL A 35 -1.25 -8.14 3.05
N GLY A 36 0.02 -8.22 2.62
CA GLY A 36 0.73 -9.48 2.38
C GLY A 36 0.42 -10.11 1.01
N THR A 37 0.24 -9.32 -0.04
CA THR A 37 -0.19 -9.81 -1.37
C THR A 37 0.69 -10.93 -1.94
N THR A 38 2.01 -10.92 -1.71
CA THR A 38 2.90 -12.02 -2.12
C THR A 38 2.53 -13.35 -1.44
N GLY A 39 2.18 -13.31 -0.15
CA GLY A 39 1.75 -14.50 0.58
C GLY A 39 0.43 -15.05 0.05
N ILE A 40 -0.50 -14.17 -0.33
CA ILE A 40 -1.75 -14.56 -1.00
C ILE A 40 -1.46 -15.26 -2.33
N LEU A 41 -0.61 -14.65 -3.17
CA LEU A 41 -0.23 -15.24 -4.46
C LEU A 41 0.38 -16.63 -4.27
N LEU A 42 1.33 -16.79 -3.35
CA LEU A 42 1.95 -18.07 -3.07
C LEU A 42 0.96 -19.13 -2.55
N ALA A 43 -0.02 -18.73 -1.74
CA ALA A 43 -1.04 -19.64 -1.22
C ALA A 43 -2.06 -20.06 -2.30
N CYS A 44 -2.36 -19.18 -3.26
CA CYS A 44 -3.39 -19.40 -4.28
C CYS A 44 -2.86 -19.95 -5.61
N LEU A 45 -1.56 -19.81 -5.89
CA LEU A 45 -0.94 -20.27 -7.14
C LEU A 45 -1.12 -21.79 -7.39
N PRO A 46 -1.00 -22.69 -6.40
CA PRO A 46 -1.18 -24.12 -6.64
C PRO A 46 -2.64 -24.51 -6.92
N ASP A 47 -3.57 -23.96 -6.15
CA ASP A 47 -5.01 -24.16 -6.30
C ASP A 47 -5.78 -22.98 -5.67
N PRO A 48 -6.47 -22.16 -6.48
CA PRO A 48 -7.22 -20.99 -6.00
C PRO A 48 -8.48 -21.36 -5.20
N THR A 49 -8.93 -22.60 -5.25
CA THR A 49 -10.11 -23.09 -4.49
C THR A 49 -9.74 -23.76 -3.18
N SER A 50 -8.44 -23.88 -2.89
CA SER A 50 -7.93 -24.53 -1.69
C SER A 50 -8.28 -23.77 -0.39
N PRO A 51 -8.45 -24.48 0.74
CA PRO A 51 -8.62 -23.84 2.05
C PRO A 51 -7.47 -22.89 2.42
N GLN A 52 -6.26 -23.18 1.95
CA GLN A 52 -5.07 -22.35 2.17
C GLN A 52 -5.20 -20.99 1.47
N CYS A 53 -5.62 -20.99 0.20
CA CYS A 53 -5.92 -19.75 -0.52
C CYS A 53 -7.07 -18.98 0.15
N GLY A 54 -8.15 -19.67 0.51
CA GLY A 54 -9.29 -19.07 1.21
C GLY A 54 -8.90 -18.41 2.54
N GLY A 55 -8.05 -19.06 3.33
CA GLY A 55 -7.51 -18.52 4.57
C GLY A 55 -6.61 -17.30 4.36
N ALA A 56 -5.76 -17.33 3.32
CA ALA A 56 -4.90 -16.20 2.97
C ALA A 56 -5.73 -14.97 2.52
N LEU A 57 -6.77 -15.20 1.71
CA LEU A 57 -7.71 -14.14 1.29
C LEU A 57 -8.48 -13.58 2.48
N ALA A 58 -8.98 -14.42 3.39
CA ALA A 58 -9.68 -13.98 4.59
C ALA A 58 -8.77 -13.15 5.51
N GLY A 59 -7.50 -13.56 5.69
CA GLY A 59 -6.52 -12.81 6.48
C GLY A 59 -6.21 -11.44 5.85
N ALA A 60 -6.08 -11.36 4.53
CA ALA A 60 -5.89 -10.10 3.83
C ALA A 60 -7.13 -9.20 3.95
N GLN A 61 -8.33 -9.77 3.83
CA GLN A 61 -9.60 -9.05 4.02
C GLN A 61 -9.70 -8.45 5.42
N ALA A 62 -9.30 -9.19 6.46
CA ALA A 62 -9.27 -8.70 7.83
C ALA A 62 -8.36 -7.47 7.96
N LYS A 63 -7.12 -7.53 7.45
CA LYS A 63 -6.17 -6.41 7.45
C LYS A 63 -6.66 -5.18 6.68
N LEU A 64 -7.46 -5.39 5.63
CA LEU A 64 -8.08 -4.31 4.87
C LEU A 64 -9.19 -3.61 5.68
N THR A 65 -9.87 -4.34 6.57
CA THR A 65 -11.07 -3.86 7.28
C THR A 65 -10.85 -3.49 8.74
N ASP A 66 -9.77 -3.96 9.37
CA ASP A 66 -9.48 -3.73 10.79
C ASP A 66 -9.05 -2.28 11.11
N GLY A 67 -8.84 -1.45 10.08
CA GLY A 67 -8.45 -0.05 10.19
C GLY A 67 -6.95 0.21 10.38
N THR A 68 -6.13 -0.83 10.54
CA THR A 68 -4.68 -0.69 10.70
C THR A 68 -4.05 -0.04 9.47
N LEU A 69 -4.38 -0.55 8.28
CA LEU A 69 -3.91 -0.01 7.01
C LEU A 69 -4.33 1.46 6.82
N ALA A 70 -5.57 1.78 7.15
CA ALA A 70 -6.09 3.14 7.04
C ALA A 70 -5.34 4.12 7.95
N SER A 71 -5.06 3.71 9.19
CA SER A 71 -4.26 4.49 10.14
C SER A 71 -2.85 4.75 9.61
N SER A 72 -2.16 3.71 9.14
CA SER A 72 -0.81 3.83 8.59
C SER A 72 -0.75 4.70 7.33
N LEU A 73 -1.76 4.63 6.46
CA LEU A 73 -1.90 5.52 5.30
C LEU A 73 -2.07 6.97 5.72
N ALA A 74 -2.91 7.24 6.73
CA ALA A 74 -3.12 8.60 7.24
C ALA A 74 -1.82 9.18 7.82
N THR A 75 -1.05 8.40 8.57
CA THR A 75 0.27 8.80 9.07
C THR A 75 1.24 9.13 7.94
N MET A 76 1.34 8.28 6.91
CA MET A 76 2.19 8.51 5.74
C MET A 76 1.82 9.80 5.01
N VAL A 77 0.53 9.99 4.71
CA VAL A 77 0.03 11.19 4.02
C VAL A 77 0.29 12.45 4.85
N GLY A 78 0.12 12.38 6.17
CA GLY A 78 0.44 13.46 7.10
C GLY A 78 1.93 13.85 7.05
N ALA A 79 2.84 12.88 7.06
CA ALA A 79 4.28 13.12 6.96
C ALA A 79 4.67 13.76 5.62
N ILE A 80 4.08 13.29 4.50
CA ILE A 80 4.30 13.89 3.19
C ILE A 80 3.78 15.33 3.15
N ARG A 81 2.57 15.57 3.67
CA ARG A 81 1.99 16.92 3.71
C ARG A 81 2.83 17.88 4.56
N TYR A 82 3.43 17.39 5.64
CA TYR A 82 4.35 18.18 6.46
C TYR A 82 5.60 18.62 5.68
N GLN A 83 6.20 17.72 4.88
CA GLN A 83 7.39 18.04 4.09
C GLN A 83 7.10 18.78 2.78
N ALA A 84 5.91 18.57 2.19
CA ALA A 84 5.50 19.11 0.90
C ALA A 84 4.08 19.71 0.99
N PRO A 85 3.92 20.85 1.69
CA PRO A 85 2.61 21.42 1.99
C PRO A 85 1.78 21.80 0.77
N ASN A 86 2.43 22.10 -0.36
CA ASN A 86 1.78 22.49 -1.61
C ASN A 86 1.63 21.35 -2.62
N ALA A 87 2.16 20.16 -2.34
CA ALA A 87 2.13 19.06 -3.29
C ALA A 87 0.72 18.50 -3.47
N LYS A 88 0.34 18.21 -4.72
CA LYS A 88 -0.80 17.33 -5.00
C LYS A 88 -0.40 15.89 -4.74
N ILE A 89 -1.07 15.23 -3.80
CA ILE A 89 -0.83 13.82 -3.48
C ILE A 89 -1.88 12.99 -4.24
N VAL A 90 -1.41 12.08 -5.09
CA VAL A 90 -2.24 11.15 -5.85
C VAL A 90 -1.98 9.74 -5.33
N LEU A 91 -2.93 9.22 -4.56
CA LEU A 91 -2.96 7.82 -4.16
C LEU A 91 -3.57 7.00 -5.30
N THR A 92 -2.80 6.05 -5.83
CA THR A 92 -3.28 5.15 -6.89
C THR A 92 -3.68 3.82 -6.28
N GLY A 93 -4.78 3.24 -6.78
CA GLY A 93 -5.18 1.87 -6.47
C GLY A 93 -4.37 0.84 -7.26
N TYR A 94 -4.68 -0.44 -7.03
CA TYR A 94 -4.14 -1.56 -7.81
C TYR A 94 -5.12 -1.97 -8.92
N PRO A 95 -4.61 -2.42 -10.07
CA PRO A 95 -5.46 -3.02 -11.10
C PRO A 95 -6.08 -4.33 -10.59
N ARG A 96 -7.21 -4.73 -11.18
CA ARG A 96 -7.71 -6.10 -11.01
C ARG A 96 -6.80 -7.05 -11.79
N LEU A 97 -6.20 -8.01 -11.10
CA LEU A 97 -5.26 -8.96 -11.72
C LEU A 97 -5.97 -10.07 -12.50
N PHE A 98 -7.21 -10.39 -12.12
CA PHE A 98 -7.99 -11.47 -12.70
C PHE A 98 -9.39 -10.97 -13.06
N ALA A 99 -9.91 -11.44 -14.19
CA ALA A 99 -11.31 -11.28 -14.59
C ALA A 99 -12.16 -12.38 -13.90
N PRO A 100 -13.48 -12.13 -13.69
CA PRO A 100 -14.40 -13.13 -13.15
C PRO A 100 -14.55 -14.36 -14.05
#